data_AF-A0A1W1EHH2-F1
#
_entry.id   AF-A0A1W1EHH2-F1
#
_cell.length_a   1.000
_cell.length_b   1.000
_cell.length_c   1.000
_cell.angle_alpha   90.00
_cell.angle_beta   90.00
_cell.angle_gamma   90.00
#
_symmetry.space_group_name_H-M   'P 1'
#
loop_
_entity.id
_entity.type
_entity.pdbx_description
1 polymer ?
#
loop_
_entity_poly.entity_id
_entity_poly.type
_entity_poly.pdbx_seq_one_letter_code
_entity_poly.pdbx_strand_id
1 'polypeptide(L)'
;MKNKIVISLIAMGILANADNFYYENGNIIEVSEISQPRDNSGIKYYRSSKGTKIGVKNDLLVECVEDINCSAVLSKYETTSVKNLTDTIYLITIDSSKNIFEFSQKLYLDKKIKIAHPNFRKEKKRR
;
A
#
# COMPACT_ATOMS: atom_id res chain seq x y z
N MET A 1 41.92 -14.27 -36.36
CA MET A 1 40.53 -13.78 -36.27
C MET A 1 40.06 -13.99 -34.85
N LYS A 2 39.81 -12.92 -34.08
CA LYS A 2 39.47 -13.01 -32.65
C LYS A 2 37.97 -13.26 -32.50
N ASN A 3 37.60 -14.43 -31.99
CA ASN A 3 36.22 -14.79 -31.69
C ASN A 3 35.67 -13.85 -30.62
N LYS A 4 34.70 -13.02 -30.99
CA LYS A 4 33.91 -12.22 -30.06
C LYS A 4 32.89 -13.17 -29.41
N ILE A 5 33.15 -13.57 -28.17
CA ILE A 5 32.12 -14.20 -27.34
C ILE A 5 31.18 -13.09 -26.89
N VAL A 6 30.05 -12.94 -27.58
CA VAL A 6 28.95 -12.09 -27.14
C VAL A 6 28.23 -12.87 -26.04
N ILE A 7 28.59 -12.60 -24.79
CA ILE A 7 27.81 -13.08 -23.64
C ILE A 7 26.52 -12.27 -23.64
N SER A 8 25.50 -12.84 -24.28
CA SER A 8 24.12 -12.37 -24.20
C SER A 8 23.68 -12.53 -22.75
N LEU A 9 23.72 -11.41 -22.01
CA LEU A 9 23.26 -11.32 -20.63
C LEU A 9 21.73 -11.43 -20.65
N ILE A 10 21.24 -12.66 -20.60
CA ILE A 10 19.84 -12.98 -20.31
C ILE A 10 19.59 -12.43 -18.90
N ALA A 11 19.04 -11.22 -18.83
CA ALA A 11 18.39 -10.71 -17.64
C ALA A 11 17.19 -11.62 -17.39
N MET A 12 17.43 -12.68 -16.61
CA MET A 12 16.39 -13.49 -16.01
C MET A 12 15.44 -12.53 -15.31
N GLY A 13 14.27 -12.36 -15.90
CA GLY A 13 13.13 -11.73 -15.26
C GLY A 13 12.80 -12.55 -14.03
N ILE A 14 13.32 -12.11 -12.88
CA ILE A 14 12.78 -12.50 -11.60
C ILE A 14 11.35 -11.97 -11.66
N LEU A 15 10.41 -12.89 -11.84
CA LEU A 15 9.01 -12.67 -11.59
C LEU A 15 8.93 -12.17 -10.15
N ALA A 16 8.91 -10.85 -9.99
CA ALA A 16 8.58 -10.19 -8.75
C ALA A 16 7.12 -10.59 -8.49
N ASN A 17 6.93 -11.65 -7.71
CA ASN A 17 5.73 -11.70 -6.88
C ASN A 17 5.83 -10.42 -6.06
N ALA A 18 5.00 -9.43 -6.41
CA ALA A 18 4.94 -8.19 -5.67
C ALA A 18 4.48 -8.56 -4.27
N ASP A 19 5.45 -8.71 -3.35
CA ASP A 19 5.15 -9.03 -1.97
C ASP A 19 4.23 -7.93 -1.46
N ASN A 20 3.08 -8.35 -0.91
CA ASN A 20 2.18 -7.38 -0.30
C ASN A 20 2.88 -6.87 0.97
N PHE A 21 3.21 -5.59 1.01
CA PHE A 21 3.79 -4.97 2.20
C PHE A 21 3.33 -3.53 2.37
N TYR A 22 3.49 -3.00 3.58
CA TYR A 22 3.25 -1.59 3.90
C TYR A 22 4.40 -1.04 4.76
N TYR A 23 4.50 0.28 4.84
CA TYR A 23 5.47 0.95 5.70
C TYR A 23 4.86 1.27 7.07
N GLU A 24 5.53 0.83 8.14
CA GLU A 24 5.19 1.15 9.53
C GLU A 24 6.41 1.76 10.21
N ASN A 25 6.34 3.04 10.57
CA ASN A 25 7.45 3.78 11.17
C ASN A 25 8.76 3.66 10.35
N GLY A 26 8.65 3.75 9.03
CA GLY A 26 9.79 3.62 8.11
C GLY A 26 10.25 2.19 7.81
N ASN A 27 9.66 1.18 8.45
CA ASN A 27 10.04 -0.22 8.23
C ASN A 27 9.05 -0.92 7.30
N ILE A 28 9.56 -1.83 6.47
CA ILE A 28 8.75 -2.69 5.60
C ILE A 28 8.11 -3.79 6.47
N ILE A 29 6.78 -3.88 6.39
CA ILE A 29 6.01 -4.96 7.01
C ILE A 29 5.36 -5.78 5.90
N GLU A 30 5.91 -6.96 5.65
CA GLU A 30 5.33 -7.97 4.75
C GLU A 30 4.02 -8.51 5.30
N VAL A 31 3.10 -8.82 4.39
CA VAL A 31 1.81 -9.40 4.70
C VAL A 31 1.43 -10.48 3.70
N SER A 32 0.72 -11.50 4.18
CA SER A 32 0.19 -12.58 3.35
C SER A 32 -1.31 -12.65 3.51
N GLU A 33 -2.04 -12.76 2.40
CA GLU A 33 -3.49 -12.86 2.43
C GLU A 33 -3.93 -14.13 3.18
N ILE A 34 -4.90 -13.98 4.07
CA ILE A 34 -5.50 -15.10 4.81
C ILE A 34 -6.83 -15.41 4.13
N SER A 35 -6.97 -16.64 3.66
CA SER A 35 -8.27 -17.12 3.18
C SER A 35 -9.29 -17.08 4.32
N GLN A 36 -10.43 -16.45 4.07
CA GLN A 36 -11.58 -16.39 4.98
C GLN A 36 -12.81 -16.94 4.26
N PRO A 37 -13.78 -17.50 4.99
CA PRO A 37 -15.11 -17.77 4.45
C PRO A 37 -15.67 -16.50 3.79
N ARG A 38 -16.46 -16.66 2.72
CA ARG A 38 -17.06 -15.53 1.99
C ARG A 38 -17.78 -14.60 2.97
N ASP A 39 -17.27 -13.39 3.08
CA ASP A 39 -17.86 -12.29 3.83
C ASP A 39 -18.19 -11.16 2.85
N ASN A 40 -19.42 -10.64 2.90
CA ASN A 40 -19.88 -9.54 2.06
C ASN A 40 -19.43 -8.16 2.58
N SER A 41 -18.63 -8.10 3.64
CA SER A 41 -18.12 -6.85 4.21
C SER A 41 -17.14 -6.08 3.30
N GLY A 42 -16.59 -6.76 2.28
CA GLY A 42 -15.54 -6.24 1.40
C GLY A 42 -14.18 -6.07 2.10
N ILE A 43 -14.00 -6.68 3.27
CA ILE A 43 -12.73 -6.67 4.02
C ILE A 43 -11.90 -7.87 3.58
N LYS A 44 -10.66 -7.62 3.14
CA LYS A 44 -9.64 -8.66 2.95
C LYS A 44 -8.78 -8.74 4.19
N TYR A 45 -8.44 -9.95 4.63
CA TYR A 45 -7.63 -10.16 5.81
C TYR A 45 -6.25 -10.65 5.44
N TYR A 46 -5.25 -10.14 6.16
CA TYR A 46 -3.85 -10.51 5.97
C TYR A 46 -3.20 -10.83 7.31
N ARG A 47 -2.14 -11.63 7.28
CA ARG A 47 -1.23 -11.87 8.41
C ARG A 47 0.05 -11.10 8.13
N SER A 48 0.46 -10.23 9.05
CA SER A 48 1.77 -9.59 8.94
C SER A 48 2.90 -10.54 9.33
N SER A 49 4.13 -10.23 8.90
CA SER A 49 5.35 -10.91 9.34
C SER A 49 5.55 -10.90 10.86
N LYS A 50 4.92 -9.94 11.56
CA LYS A 50 4.87 -9.86 13.03
C LYS A 50 3.81 -10.80 13.66
N GLY A 51 3.06 -11.55 12.86
CA GLY A 51 2.00 -12.46 13.32
C GLY A 51 0.63 -11.81 13.54
N THR A 52 0.48 -10.51 13.28
CA THR A 52 -0.77 -9.77 13.52
C THR A 52 -1.77 -10.01 12.39
N LYS A 53 -3.04 -10.32 12.73
CA LYS A 53 -4.15 -10.33 11.77
C LYS A 53 -4.63 -8.89 11.52
N ILE A 54 -4.65 -8.47 10.26
CA ILE A 54 -5.11 -7.13 9.84
C ILE A 54 -6.24 -7.27 8.83
N GLY A 55 -7.30 -6.48 8.99
CA GLY A 55 -8.36 -6.35 7.98
C GLY A 55 -8.16 -5.08 7.18
N VAL A 56 -8.28 -5.14 5.86
CA VAL A 56 -8.05 -4.01 4.96
C VAL A 56 -9.21 -3.90 3.96
N LYS A 57 -9.63 -2.66 3.67
CA LYS A 57 -10.54 -2.34 2.56
C LYS A 57 -9.75 -1.60 1.47
N ASN A 58 -10.35 -0.60 0.85
CA ASN A 58 -9.74 0.18 -0.23
C ASN A 58 -9.37 1.60 0.23
N ASP A 59 -9.21 1.82 1.53
CA ASP A 59 -8.92 3.12 2.09
C ASP A 59 -7.54 3.19 2.77
N LEU A 60 -6.87 4.33 2.62
CA LEU A 60 -5.55 4.61 3.20
C LEU A 60 -5.58 5.90 3.99
N LEU A 61 -4.79 5.93 5.06
CA LEU A 61 -4.39 7.14 5.74
C LEU A 61 -3.12 7.67 5.07
N VAL A 62 -3.16 8.93 4.67
CA VAL A 62 -2.04 9.64 4.06
C VAL A 62 -1.75 10.90 4.87
N GLU A 63 -0.49 11.07 5.26
CA GLU A 63 0.02 12.30 5.87
C GLU A 63 1.02 12.93 4.90
N CYS A 64 0.78 14.18 4.52
CA CYS A 64 1.76 14.96 3.75
C CYS A 64 2.81 15.59 4.68
N VAL A 65 3.97 15.92 4.12
CA VAL A 65 4.98 16.74 4.81
C VAL A 65 4.38 18.11 5.13
N GLU A 66 4.82 18.72 6.22
CA GLU A 66 4.42 20.08 6.63
C GLU A 66 4.64 21.10 5.49
N ASP A 67 3.81 22.14 5.46
CA ASP A 67 3.82 23.22 4.46
C ASP A 67 3.60 22.79 3.00
N ILE A 68 3.21 21.53 2.76
CA ILE A 68 2.80 21.05 1.43
C ILE A 68 1.28 21.14 1.28
N ASN A 69 0.82 21.65 0.14
CA ASN A 69 -0.58 21.54 -0.25
C ASN A 69 -0.93 20.08 -0.59
N CYS A 70 -1.39 19.33 0.43
CA CYS A 70 -1.64 17.90 0.33
C CYS A 70 -2.75 17.56 -0.68
N SER A 71 -3.79 18.40 -0.77
CA SER A 71 -4.86 18.24 -1.77
C SER A 71 -4.32 18.24 -3.21
N ALA A 72 -3.40 19.17 -3.52
CA ALA A 72 -2.76 19.24 -4.84
C ALA A 72 -1.77 18.10 -5.12
N VAL A 73 -1.24 17.45 -4.08
CA VAL A 73 -0.43 16.23 -4.23
C VAL A 73 -1.33 15.05 -4.54
N LEU A 74 -2.37 14.86 -3.73
CA LEU A 74 -3.31 13.75 -3.85
C LEU A 74 -4.12 13.77 -5.15
N SER A 75 -4.41 14.95 -5.72
CA SER A 75 -5.12 15.07 -7.00
C SER A 75 -4.38 14.47 -8.20
N LYS A 76 -3.08 14.21 -8.08
CA LYS A 76 -2.28 13.53 -9.11
C LYS A 76 -2.48 12.01 -9.12
N TYR A 77 -3.12 11.48 -8.09
CA TYR A 77 -3.35 10.06 -7.92
C TYR A 77 -4.82 9.74 -8.21
N GLU A 78 -5.04 8.62 -8.89
CA GLU A 78 -6.38 8.13 -9.19
C GLU A 78 -7.06 7.54 -7.94
N THR A 79 -7.65 8.42 -7.13
CA THR A 79 -8.47 8.10 -5.96
C THR A 79 -9.95 8.26 -6.25
N THR A 80 -10.79 7.42 -5.64
CA THR A 80 -12.26 7.52 -5.75
C THR A 80 -12.86 8.53 -4.78
N SER A 81 -12.21 8.75 -3.63
CA SER A 81 -12.57 9.80 -2.69
C SER A 81 -11.38 10.26 -1.87
N VAL A 82 -11.44 11.52 -1.44
CA VAL A 82 -10.45 12.15 -0.56
C VAL A 82 -11.22 12.89 0.53
N LYS A 83 -10.98 12.50 1.79
CA LYS A 83 -11.57 13.13 2.97
C LYS A 83 -10.44 13.70 3.82
N ASN A 84 -10.47 15.00 4.06
CA ASN A 84 -9.58 15.63 5.03
C ASN A 84 -9.98 15.20 6.45
N LEU A 85 -9.00 14.77 7.26
CA LEU A 85 -9.16 14.52 8.69
C LEU A 85 -8.53 15.64 9.53
N THR A 86 -7.38 16.16 9.09
CA THR A 86 -6.67 17.32 9.63
C THR A 86 -5.93 18.04 8.50
N ASP A 87 -5.25 19.14 8.80
CA ASP A 87 -4.50 19.93 7.79
C ASP A 87 -3.47 19.11 7.00
N THR A 88 -2.86 18.09 7.62
CA THR A 88 -1.84 17.23 6.99
C THR A 88 -2.30 15.80 6.73
N ILE A 89 -3.38 15.34 7.38
CA ILE A 89 -3.84 13.94 7.33
C ILE A 89 -5.14 13.81 6.55
N TYR A 90 -5.14 12.90 5.59
CA TYR A 90 -6.24 12.60 4.70
C TYR A 90 -6.57 11.10 4.74
N LEU A 91 -7.86 10.80 4.68
CA LEU A 91 -8.36 9.48 4.36
C LEU A 91 -8.70 9.45 2.87
N ILE A 92 -8.01 8.62 2.11
CA ILE A 92 -8.29 8.45 0.68
C ILE A 92 -8.87 7.05 0.44
N THR A 93 -9.71 6.94 -0.57
CA THR A 93 -10.22 5.65 -1.06
C THR A 93 -9.77 5.45 -2.50
N ILE A 94 -9.42 4.21 -2.84
CA ILE A 94 -9.09 3.79 -4.19
C ILE A 94 -10.14 2.82 -4.72
N ASP A 95 -10.06 2.55 -6.02
CA ASP A 95 -10.89 1.55 -6.68
C ASP A 95 -10.64 0.14 -6.09
N SER A 96 -11.69 -0.68 -5.96
CA SER A 96 -11.61 -2.03 -5.41
C SER A 96 -10.80 -3.01 -6.25
N SER A 97 -10.59 -2.71 -7.54
CA SER A 97 -9.73 -3.47 -8.44
C SER A 97 -8.24 -3.25 -8.17
N LYS A 98 -7.86 -2.17 -7.48
CA LYS A 98 -6.45 -1.83 -7.22
C LYS A 98 -5.91 -2.54 -5.98
N ASN A 99 -4.62 -2.88 -6.01
CA ASN A 99 -3.93 -3.41 -4.84
C ASN A 99 -3.61 -2.26 -3.87
N ILE A 100 -4.19 -2.35 -2.66
CA ILE A 100 -4.04 -1.34 -1.61
C ILE A 100 -2.59 -1.20 -1.12
N PHE A 101 -1.83 -2.29 -1.09
CA PHE A 101 -0.43 -2.30 -0.66
C PHE A 101 0.45 -1.64 -1.69
N GLU A 102 0.31 -2.02 -2.97
CA GLU A 102 1.03 -1.39 -4.07
C GLU A 102 0.76 0.12 -4.13
N PHE A 103 -0.50 0.53 -3.97
CA PHE A 103 -0.86 1.95 -3.95
C PHE A 103 -0.25 2.68 -2.75
N SER A 104 -0.24 2.06 -1.57
CA SER A 104 0.39 2.63 -0.37
C SER A 104 1.89 2.81 -0.54
N GLN A 105 2.57 1.83 -1.15
CA GLN A 105 3.99 1.89 -1.45
C GLN A 105 4.31 3.01 -2.44
N LYS A 106 3.51 3.12 -3.51
CA LYS A 106 3.66 4.18 -4.51
C LYS A 106 3.55 5.57 -3.88
N LEU A 107 2.57 5.77 -3.00
CA LEU A 107 2.41 7.03 -2.28
C LEU A 107 3.56 7.30 -1.32
N TYR A 108 4.01 6.28 -0.58
CA TYR A 108 5.13 6.43 0.36
C TYR A 108 6.43 6.86 -0.32
N LEU A 109 6.64 6.50 -1.59
CA LEU A 109 7.82 6.91 -2.36
C LEU A 109 7.76 8.37 -2.86
N ASP A 110 6.60 9.04 -2.78
CA ASP A 110 6.51 10.47 -3.06
C ASP A 110 7.11 11.27 -1.90
N LYS A 111 8.14 12.07 -2.19
CA LYS A 111 8.85 12.90 -1.20
C LYS A 111 7.95 13.90 -0.46
N LYS A 112 6.74 14.17 -0.99
CA LYS A 112 5.75 15.05 -0.37
C LYS A 112 4.83 14.33 0.62
N ILE A 113 4.92 13.01 0.68
CA ILE A 113 4.12 12.15 1.55
C ILE A 113 5.04 11.59 2.63
N LYS A 114 4.65 11.81 3.88
CA LYS A 114 5.34 11.33 5.07
C LYS A 114 4.85 9.96 5.51
N ILE A 115 3.53 9.73 5.40
CA ILE A 115 2.90 8.45 5.73
C ILE A 115 1.93 8.08 4.62
N ALA A 116 1.97 6.82 4.18
CA ALA A 116 0.93 6.22 3.35
C ALA A 116 0.68 4.81 3.86
N HIS A 117 -0.40 4.65 4.63
CA HIS A 117 -0.66 3.43 5.39
C HIS A 117 -2.09 2.95 5.12
N PRO A 118 -2.32 1.67 4.77
CA PRO A 118 -3.67 1.17 4.60
C PRO A 118 -4.48 1.30 5.91
N ASN A 119 -5.74 1.69 5.83
CA ASN A 119 -6.54 1.94 7.02
C ASN A 119 -7.05 0.61 7.62
N PHE A 120 -6.32 0.07 8.60
CA PHE A 120 -6.64 -1.24 9.17
C PHE A 120 -7.93 -1.25 9.98
N ARG A 121 -8.75 -2.26 9.73
CA ARG A 121 -9.95 -2.58 10.50
C ARG A 121 -9.57 -3.52 11.64
N LYS A 122 -9.87 -3.09 12.87
CA LYS A 122 -9.82 -3.97 14.04
C LYS A 122 -11.14 -4.74 14.13
N GLU A 123 -11.07 -6.05 14.30
CA GLU A 123 -12.26 -6.82 14.70
C GLU A 123 -12.73 -6.30 16.06
N LYS A 124 -13.98 -5.83 16.11
CA LYS A 124 -14.59 -5.39 17.36
C LYS A 124 -14.92 -6.64 18.17
N LYS A 125 -14.03 -7.06 19.07
CA LYS A 125 -14.38 -8.07 20.08
C LYS A 125 -15.56 -7.51 20.89
N ARG A 126 -16.73 -8.15 20.80
CA ARG A 126 -17.82 -7.87 21.75
C ARG A 126 -17.27 -8.18 23.14
N ARG A 127 -17.29 -7.17 24.01
CA ARG A 127 -17.01 -7.34 25.44
C ARG A 127 -18.22 -8.00 26.10
#